data_AF-A0A1F2XTI5-F1
#
_entry.id   AF-A0A1F2XTI5-F1
#
_cell.length_a   1.000
_cell.length_b   1.000
_cell.length_c   1.000
_cell.angle_alpha   90.00
_cell.angle_beta   90.00
_cell.angle_gamma   90.00
#
_symmetry.space_group_name_H-M   'P 1'
#
loop_
_entity.id
_entity.type
_entity.pdbx_description
1 polymer ?
#
loop_
_entity_poly.entity_id
_entity_poly.type
_entity_poly.pdbx_seq_one_letter_code
_entity_poly.pdbx_strand_id
1 'polypeptide(L)' 'MYHDQGLPVLKSQGFGEAINITLGLPFIRTSVDHGTALSLAGTGLAKSSSLQVAVDLALELARH' A
#
# COMPACT_ATOMS: atom_id res chain seq x y z
N MET A 1 19.97 -1.13 9.78
CA MET A 1 18.61 -0.63 10.09
C MET A 1 17.61 -1.59 9.46
N TYR A 2 16.48 -1.89 10.11
CA TYR A 2 15.61 -3.03 9.78
C TYR A 2 14.11 -2.67 9.83
N HIS A 3 13.26 -3.61 9.38
CA HIS A 3 11.80 -3.46 9.17
C HIS A 3 11.07 -2.80 10.35
N ASP A 4 11.18 -3.38 11.54
CA ASP A 4 10.44 -2.95 12.74
C ASP A 4 10.95 -1.64 13.34
N GLN A 5 12.02 -1.07 12.78
CA GLN A 5 12.52 0.22 13.24
C GLN A 5 11.75 1.40 12.65
N GLY A 6 11.23 1.26 11.43
CA GLY A 6 10.53 2.35 10.72
C GLY A 6 9.03 2.13 10.57
N LEU A 7 8.61 0.88 10.33
CA LEU A 7 7.23 0.60 9.97
C LEU A 7 6.20 0.80 11.09
N PRO A 8 6.49 0.55 12.38
CA PRO A 8 5.53 0.87 13.45
C PRO A 8 5.12 2.35 13.45
N VAL A 9 6.09 3.26 13.26
CA VAL A 9 5.82 4.71 13.19
C VAL A 9 4.98 5.02 11.94
N LEU A 10 5.37 4.54 10.77
CA LEU A 10 4.66 4.77 9.51
C LEU A 10 3.20 4.29 9.59
N LYS A 11 2.99 3.06 10.08
CA LYS A 11 1.65 2.46 10.20
C LYS A 11 0.77 3.19 11.20
N SER A 12 1.35 3.69 12.30
CA SER A 12 0.59 4.46 13.29
C SER A 12 0.07 5.80 12.74
N GLN A 13 0.80 6.42 11.82
CA GLN A 13 0.43 7.72 11.22
C GLN A 13 -0.48 7.57 10.01
N GLY A 14 -0.34 6.50 9.22
CA GLY A 14 -1.03 6.31 7.93
C GLY A 14 -2.02 5.14 7.88
N PHE A 15 -2.64 4.77 9.01
CA PHE A 15 -3.41 3.53 9.11
C PHE A 15 -4.56 3.44 8.09
N GLY A 16 -4.45 2.51 7.13
CA GLY A 16 -5.46 2.27 6.08
C GLY A 16 -5.20 2.99 4.75
N GLU A 17 -4.24 3.89 4.70
CA GLU A 17 -3.83 4.63 3.48
C GLU A 17 -2.35 4.41 3.12
N ALA A 18 -1.58 3.78 4.00
CA ALA A 18 -0.23 3.34 3.69
C ALA A 18 -0.20 2.41 2.46
N ILE A 19 0.87 2.53 1.68
CA ILE A 19 1.14 1.74 0.47
C ILE A 19 2.60 1.34 0.41
N ASN A 20 2.88 0.31 -0.37
CA ASN A 20 4.24 -0.19 -0.61
C ASN A 20 4.73 0.24 -1.99
N ILE A 21 5.95 0.76 -2.07
CA ILE A 21 6.65 1.08 -3.32
C ILE A 21 7.88 0.18 -3.42
N THR A 22 8.11 -0.43 -4.58
CA THR A 22 9.35 -1.17 -4.84
C THR A 22 10.27 -0.36 -5.73
N LEU A 23 11.34 0.14 -5.11
CA LEU A 23 12.40 0.87 -5.81
C LEU A 23 13.41 -0.11 -6.43
N GLY A 24 14.06 0.30 -7.52
CA GLY A 24 15.12 -0.46 -8.20
C GLY A 24 14.65 -1.39 -9.31
N LEU A 25 13.35 -1.50 -9.58
CA LEU A 25 12.82 -2.21 -10.75
C LEU A 25 12.87 -1.33 -12.02
N PRO A 26 12.90 -1.93 -13.24
CA PRO A 26 12.86 -1.18 -14.50
C PRO A 26 11.46 -0.68 -14.89
N PHE A 27 10.51 -0.69 -13.95
CA PHE A 27 9.15 -0.21 -14.11
C PHE A 27 8.58 0.22 -12.75
N ILE A 28 7.52 1.05 -12.78
CA ILE A 28 6.83 1.53 -11.57
C ILE A 28 6.05 0.37 -10.94
N ARG A 29 6.27 0.12 -9.64
CA ARG A 29 5.53 -0.88 -8.87
C ARG A 29 5.10 -0.33 -7.52
N THR A 30 3.79 -0.10 -7.39
CA THR A 30 3.10 0.17 -6.12
C THR A 30 2.28 -1.05 -5.70
N SER A 31 1.89 -1.13 -4.43
CA SER A 31 1.10 -2.23 -3.87
C SER A 31 0.35 -1.77 -2.62
N VAL A 32 -0.74 -2.48 -2.29
CA VAL A 32 -1.41 -2.36 -1.00
C VAL A 32 -0.48 -2.72 0.16
N ASP A 33 -0.86 -2.27 1.35
CA ASP A 33 -0.12 -2.48 2.60
C ASP A 33 -0.85 -3.38 3.63
N HIS A 34 -1.89 -4.07 3.16
CA HIS A 34 -2.61 -5.08 3.92
C HIS A 34 -2.41 -6.48 3.31
N GLY A 35 -2.75 -7.51 4.10
CA GLY A 35 -2.80 -8.90 3.63
C GLY A 35 -4.08 -9.23 2.86
N THR A 36 -4.30 -10.52 2.62
CA THR A 36 -5.43 -11.02 1.81
C THR A 36 -6.79 -10.89 2.48
N ALA A 37 -6.84 -10.81 3.82
CA ALA A 37 -8.07 -10.73 4.61
C ALA A 37 -9.15 -11.74 4.15
N LEU A 38 -8.79 -13.03 4.06
CA LEU A 38 -9.65 -14.08 3.48
C LEU A 38 -11.04 -14.17 4.13
N SER A 39 -11.16 -13.86 5.43
CA SER A 39 -12.44 -13.80 6.14
C SER A 39 -13.39 -12.71 5.62
N LEU A 40 -12.90 -11.71 4.88
CA LEU A 40 -13.69 -10.65 4.27
C LEU A 40 -14.01 -10.92 2.78
N ALA A 41 -13.45 -11.98 2.19
CA ALA A 41 -13.68 -12.28 0.78
C ALA A 41 -15.18 -12.52 0.51
N GLY A 42 -15.74 -11.82 -0.47
CA GLY A 42 -17.15 -11.92 -0.85
C GLY A 42 -18.15 -11.26 0.11
N THR A 43 -17.69 -10.64 1.21
CA THR A 43 -18.58 -10.02 2.20
C THR A 43 -19.02 -8.60 1.85
N GLY A 44 -18.30 -7.92 0.95
CA GLY A 44 -18.47 -6.49 0.66
C GLY A 44 -17.92 -5.55 1.74
N LEU A 45 -17.27 -6.08 2.79
CA LEU A 45 -16.74 -5.29 3.91
C LEU A 45 -15.27 -4.88 3.76
N ALA A 46 -14.59 -5.32 2.70
CA ALA A 46 -13.21 -4.95 2.43
C ALA A 46 -13.10 -3.45 2.07
N LYS A 47 -12.09 -2.77 2.62
CA LYS A 47 -11.81 -1.37 2.30
C LYS A 47 -10.83 -1.28 1.13
N SER A 48 -11.17 -0.49 0.12
CA SER A 48 -10.33 -0.27 -1.07
C SER A 48 -9.33 0.90 -0.94
N SER A 49 -9.30 1.61 0.20
CA SER A 49 -8.52 2.85 0.37
C SER A 49 -7.03 2.70 0.04
N SER A 50 -6.36 1.67 0.58
CA SER A 50 -4.92 1.42 0.30
C SER A 50 -4.68 1.14 -1.19
N LEU A 51 -5.61 0.44 -1.87
CA LEU A 51 -5.48 0.19 -3.31
C LEU A 51 -5.68 1.47 -4.12
N GLN A 52 -6.65 2.31 -3.74
CA GLN A 52 -6.89 3.59 -4.39
C GLN A 52 -5.63 4.48 -4.34
N VAL A 53 -5.06 4.65 -3.14
CA VAL A 53 -3.80 5.40 -2.95
C VAL A 53 -2.65 4.80 -3.76
N ALA A 54 -2.55 3.47 -3.83
CA ALA A 54 -1.48 2.80 -4.58
C ALA A 54 -1.58 3.06 -6.09
N VAL A 55 -2.80 3.06 -6.63
CA VAL A 55 -3.06 3.36 -8.05
C VAL A 55 -2.81 4.84 -8.34
N ASP A 56 -3.31 5.73 -7.49
CA ASP A 56 -3.17 7.18 -7.67
C ASP A 56 -1.70 7.59 -7.68
N LEU A 57 -0.88 7.06 -6.75
CA LEU A 57 0.55 7.32 -6.75
C LEU A 57 1.25 6.73 -7.99
N ALA A 58 0.86 5.53 -8.44
CA ALA A 58 1.46 4.96 -9.65
C ALA A 58 1.17 5.83 -10.89
N LEU A 59 -0.05 6.38 -10.99
CA LEU A 59 -0.43 7.30 -12.06
C LEU A 59 0.32 8.63 -11.98
N GLU A 60 0.54 9.15 -10.77
CA GLU A 60 1.36 10.35 -10.55
C GLU A 60 2.80 10.10 -11.01
N LEU A 61 3.44 9.03 -10.52
CA LEU A 61 4.81 8.67 -10.89
C LEU A 61 4.99 8.40 -12.38
N ALA A 62 3.96 7.90 -13.07
CA ALA A 62 4.01 7.61 -14.50
C ALA A 62 3.86 8.86 -15.39
N ARG A 63 3.40 9.99 -14.83
CA ARG A 63 3.29 11.27 -15.54
C ARG A 63 4.56 12.12 -15.46
N HIS A 64 5.47 11.79 -14.54
CA HIS A 64 6.76 12.41 -14.36
C HIS A 64 7.84 11.74 -15.22
#